data_AF-A0A352Z6U5-F1
#
_entry.id   AF-A0A352Z6U5-F1
#
_cell.length_a   1.000
_cell.length_b   1.000
_cell.length_c   1.000
_cell.angle_alpha   90.00
_cell.angle_beta   90.00
_cell.angle_gamma   90.00
#
_symmetry.space_group_name_H-M   'P 1'
#
loop_
_entity.id
_entity.type
_entity.pdbx_description
1 polymer ?
#
loop_
_entity_poly.entity_id
_entity_poly.type
_entity_poly.pdbx_seq_one_letter_code
_entity_poly.pdbx_strand_id
1 'polypeptide(L)'
;MKGKKIRNGDIENALNKFLKDEHHLVLGFKKGTDGIHHQVFKGGVDNYSLINHVFGTNGALYLRRIFSKGIEVLLMMRPCEIRAYVELHKLTQIEREDIIAISIDCPGTVSSKESKNN
;
A
#
# COMPACT_ATOMS: atom_id res chain seq x y z
N MET A 1 -16.20 7.86 19.93
CA MET A 1 -14.90 8.40 19.47
C MET A 1 -15.14 9.68 18.69
N LYS A 2 -14.44 10.78 18.99
CA LYS A 2 -14.48 11.99 18.14
C LYS A 2 -13.51 11.77 16.97
N GLY A 3 -14.04 11.50 15.77
CA GLY A 3 -13.22 11.39 14.56
C GLY A 3 -12.65 12.77 14.18
N LYS A 4 -11.35 12.83 13.88
CA LYS A 4 -10.75 14.03 13.28
C LYS A 4 -10.92 13.93 11.76
N LYS A 5 -11.51 14.96 11.15
CA LYS A 5 -11.62 15.02 9.69
C LYS A 5 -10.22 15.17 9.09
N ILE A 6 -9.83 14.21 8.26
CA ILE A 6 -8.58 14.25 7.50
C ILE A 6 -8.79 15.20 6.32
N ARG A 7 -7.86 16.13 6.12
CA ARG A 7 -7.85 17.07 5.00
C ARG A 7 -7.01 16.50 3.85
N ASN A 8 -7.22 17.00 2.64
CA ASN A 8 -6.37 16.65 1.49
C ASN A 8 -4.90 16.98 1.82
N GLY A 9 -3.98 16.05 1.57
CA GLY A 9 -2.56 16.22 1.86
C GLY A 9 -2.11 15.73 3.24
N ASP A 10 -3.03 15.52 4.20
CA ASP A 10 -2.65 15.10 5.56
C ASP A 10 -2.02 13.69 5.56
N ILE A 11 -2.52 12.80 4.70
CA ILE A 11 -2.00 11.43 4.57
C ILE A 11 -0.63 11.47 3.91
N GLU A 12 -0.49 12.20 2.81
CA GLU A 12 0.75 12.37 2.08
C GLU A 12 1.84 12.97 2.98
N ASN A 13 1.49 13.97 3.81
CA ASN A 13 2.40 14.54 4.80
C ASN A 13 2.82 13.54 5.87
N ALA A 14 1.89 12.69 6.34
CA ALA A 14 2.21 11.63 7.30
C ALA A 14 3.13 10.57 6.69
N LEU A 15 2.85 10.13 5.46
CA LEU A 15 3.68 9.20 4.71
C LEU A 15 5.07 9.77 4.43
N ASN A 16 5.15 11.03 4.02
CA ASN A 16 6.43 11.73 3.82
C ASN A 16 7.23 11.86 5.13
N LYS A 17 6.55 12.09 6.26
CA LYS A 17 7.21 12.11 7.57
C LYS A 17 7.77 10.73 7.94
N PHE A 18 7.03 9.66 7.65
CA PHE A 18 7.49 8.28 7.85
C PHE A 18 8.68 7.95 6.96
N LEU A 19 8.64 8.33 5.68
CA LEU A 19 9.69 8.08 4.68
C LEU A 19 10.97 8.95 4.85
N LYS A 20 11.07 9.76 5.90
CA LYS A 20 12.29 10.54 6.18
C LYS A 20 13.48 9.67 6.57
N ASP A 21 13.23 8.50 7.15
CA ASP A 21 14.29 7.52 7.42
C ASP A 21 14.60 6.73 6.14
N GLU A 22 15.89 6.55 5.85
CA GLU A 22 16.33 5.82 4.66
C GLU A 22 16.01 4.32 4.70
N HIS A 23 15.74 3.79 5.90
CA HIS A 23 15.31 2.42 6.15
C HIS A 23 13.80 2.25 6.09
N HIS A 24 13.03 3.31 5.81
CA HIS A 24 11.58 3.22 5.73
C HIS A 24 11.07 3.13 4.30
N LEU A 25 10.14 2.21 4.07
CA LEU A 25 9.46 2.00 2.80
C LEU A 25 7.95 2.10 2.97
N VAL A 26 7.26 2.61 1.96
CA VAL A 26 5.80 2.57 1.89
C VAL A 26 5.39 1.79 0.65
N LEU A 27 4.62 0.71 0.82
CA LEU A 27 3.94 0.04 -0.29
C LEU A 27 2.51 0.58 -0.37
N GLY A 28 2.16 1.27 -1.45
CA GLY A 28 0.83 1.83 -1.63
C GLY A 28 0.46 1.94 -3.11
N PHE A 29 -0.40 2.90 -3.44
CA PHE A 29 -0.81 3.13 -4.83
C PHE A 29 -0.26 4.44 -5.38
N LYS A 30 0.28 4.40 -6.60
CA LYS A 30 0.67 5.57 -7.38
C LYS A 30 -0.32 5.78 -8.53
N LYS A 31 -0.74 7.02 -8.74
CA LYS A 31 -1.46 7.44 -9.93
C LYS A 31 -0.46 7.73 -11.04
N GLY A 32 -0.44 6.88 -12.06
CA GLY A 32 0.33 7.07 -13.29
C GLY A 32 -0.52 7.66 -14.43
N THR A 33 0.07 7.76 -15.61
CA THR A 33 -0.61 8.16 -16.85
C THR A 33 -1.67 7.14 -17.27
N ASP A 34 -1.37 5.86 -17.06
CA ASP A 34 -2.16 4.73 -17.57
C ASP A 34 -3.07 4.12 -16.49
N GLY A 35 -3.23 4.81 -15.36
CA GLY A 35 -4.05 4.37 -14.23
C GLY A 35 -3.29 4.23 -12.92
N ILE A 36 -3.94 3.57 -11.95
CA ILE A 36 -3.44 3.44 -10.57
C ILE A 36 -2.85 2.06 -10.37
N HIS A 37 -1.61 1.99 -9.89
CA HIS A 37 -0.87 0.75 -9.68
C HIS A 37 -0.17 0.72 -8.32
N HIS A 38 0.19 -0.48 -7.86
CA HIS A 38 1.02 -0.63 -6.67
C HIS A 38 2.41 -0.05 -6.92
N GLN A 39 2.92 0.67 -5.93
CA GLN A 39 4.25 1.28 -5.97
C GLN A 39 4.89 1.21 -4.58
N VAL A 40 6.19 0.91 -4.56
CA VAL A 40 7.03 1.10 -3.37
C VAL A 40 7.60 2.52 -3.42
N PHE A 41 7.37 3.29 -2.37
CA PHE A 41 7.88 4.64 -2.19
C PHE A 41 9.05 4.63 -1.19
N LYS A 42 10.08 5.44 -1.48
CA LYS A 42 11.26 5.66 -0.65
C LYS A 42 11.60 7.16 -0.66
N GLY A 43 11.94 7.74 0.49
CA GLY A 43 12.28 9.17 0.63
C GLY A 43 11.11 10.15 0.51
N GLY A 44 10.04 9.77 -0.18
CA GLY A 44 8.80 10.53 -0.26
C GLY A 44 7.76 9.88 -1.17
N VAL A 45 6.52 10.35 -1.06
CA VAL A 45 5.42 9.95 -1.94
C VAL A 45 5.20 11.02 -3.02
N ASP A 46 5.08 10.57 -4.26
CA ASP A 46 4.74 11.40 -5.42
C ASP A 46 3.54 10.80 -6.15
N ASN A 47 2.54 11.62 -6.49
CA ASN A 47 1.30 11.21 -7.12
C ASN A 47 0.61 10.02 -6.40
N TYR A 48 0.60 10.08 -5.06
CA TYR A 48 -0.03 9.05 -4.24
C TYR A 48 -1.54 9.01 -4.47
N SER A 49 -2.10 7.80 -4.53
CA SER A 49 -3.53 7.58 -4.51
C SER A 49 -3.91 6.77 -3.28
N LEU A 50 -4.88 7.24 -2.52
CA LEU A 50 -5.39 6.48 -1.38
C LEU A 50 -6.16 5.24 -1.83
N ILE A 51 -6.86 5.32 -2.97
CA ILE A 51 -7.72 4.25 -3.47
C ILE A 51 -7.27 3.79 -4.85
N ASN A 52 -7.45 2.49 -5.11
CA ASN A 52 -7.29 1.91 -6.45
C ASN A 52 -8.52 1.08 -6.79
N HIS A 53 -9.31 1.57 -7.75
CA HIS A 53 -10.53 0.91 -8.21
C HIS A 53 -10.24 -0.27 -9.16
N VAL A 54 -9.00 -0.46 -9.60
CA VAL A 54 -8.62 -1.53 -10.53
C VAL A 54 -7.93 -2.66 -9.78
N PHE A 55 -8.37 -3.90 -10.03
CA PHE A 55 -7.68 -5.09 -9.56
C PHE A 55 -6.70 -5.59 -10.63
N GLY A 56 -5.45 -5.15 -10.55
CA GLY A 56 -4.35 -5.66 -11.39
C GLY A 56 -3.67 -6.87 -10.79
N THR A 57 -3.17 -6.72 -9.57
CA THR A 57 -2.47 -7.78 -8.84
C THR A 57 -2.77 -7.66 -7.34
N ASN A 58 -2.44 -8.72 -6.61
CA ASN A 58 -2.46 -8.70 -5.15
C ASN A 58 -1.11 -8.19 -4.62
N GLY A 59 -1.14 -7.03 -3.95
CA GLY A 59 0.03 -6.36 -3.38
C GLY A 59 0.81 -7.22 -2.39
N ALA A 60 0.16 -8.14 -1.69
CA ALA A 60 0.81 -9.05 -0.74
C ALA A 60 1.85 -9.96 -1.39
N LEU A 61 1.74 -10.24 -2.70
CA LEU A 61 2.72 -11.04 -3.43
C LEU A 61 4.08 -10.35 -3.53
N TYR A 62 4.14 -9.01 -3.51
CA TYR A 62 5.42 -8.29 -3.51
C TYR A 62 6.19 -8.50 -2.22
N LEU A 63 5.49 -8.73 -1.10
CA LEU A 63 6.10 -8.90 0.22
C LEU A 63 6.95 -10.17 0.31
N ARG A 64 6.64 -11.21 -0.47
CA ARG A 64 7.47 -12.43 -0.55
C ARG A 64 8.90 -12.16 -1.02
N ARG A 65 9.14 -11.04 -1.69
CA ARG A 65 10.47 -10.64 -2.21
C ARG A 65 11.13 -9.54 -1.38
N ILE A 66 10.41 -8.94 -0.44
CA ILE A 66 10.93 -7.87 0.40
C ILE A 66 11.44 -8.51 1.67
N PHE A 67 12.77 -8.50 1.83
CA PHE A 67 13.41 -8.91 3.07
C PHE A 67 13.50 -7.68 3.98
N SER A 68 12.75 -7.69 5.09
CA SER A 68 12.60 -6.51 5.95
C SER A 68 13.71 -6.34 6.98
N LYS A 69 14.77 -7.17 6.98
CA LYS A 69 15.83 -7.05 7.99
C LYS A 69 16.48 -5.66 7.97
N GLY A 70 16.17 -4.86 8.98
CA GLY A 70 16.63 -3.48 9.10
C GLY A 70 15.88 -2.48 8.20
N ILE A 71 14.70 -2.83 7.68
CA ILE A 71 13.83 -1.98 6.87
C ILE A 71 12.42 -2.01 7.43
N GLU A 72 11.90 -0.87 7.86
CA GLU A 72 10.51 -0.73 8.30
C GLU A 72 9.59 -0.46 7.10
N VAL A 73 8.59 -1.33 6.91
CA VAL A 73 7.70 -1.28 5.75
C VAL A 73 6.28 -0.95 6.20
N LEU A 74 5.75 0.16 5.71
CA LEU A 74 4.36 0.55 5.90
C LEU A 74 3.52 0.15 4.67
N LEU A 75 2.50 -0.67 4.89
CA LEU A 75 1.60 -1.17 3.86
C LEU A 75 0.31 -0.37 3.87
N MET A 76 0.04 0.32 2.77
CA MET A 76 -1.24 0.97 2.49
C MET A 76 -1.98 0.14 1.43
N MET A 77 -2.77 -0.84 1.87
CA MET A 77 -3.39 -1.83 0.98
C MET A 77 -4.88 -1.99 1.20
N ARG A 78 -5.55 -2.64 0.23
CA ARG A 78 -6.97 -2.98 0.31
C ARG A 78 -7.22 -4.10 1.34
N PRO A 79 -8.43 -4.27 1.87
CA PRO A 79 -8.72 -5.26 2.91
C PRO A 79 -8.46 -6.69 2.43
N CYS A 80 -8.72 -6.98 1.15
CA CYS A 80 -8.43 -8.29 0.54
C CYS A 80 -6.93 -8.61 0.47
N GLU A 81 -6.08 -7.59 0.29
CA GLU A 81 -4.63 -7.74 0.23
C GLU A 81 -4.03 -7.86 1.63
N ILE A 82 -4.56 -7.10 2.60
CA ILE A 82 -4.20 -7.24 4.01
C ILE A 82 -4.53 -8.66 4.51
N ARG A 83 -5.68 -9.23 4.09
CA ARG A 83 -6.00 -10.64 4.40
C ARG A 83 -4.95 -11.58 3.81
N ALA A 84 -4.58 -11.39 2.54
CA ALA A 84 -3.56 -12.21 1.91
C ALA A 84 -2.20 -12.08 2.62
N TYR A 85 -1.78 -10.88 3.00
CA TYR A 85 -0.60 -10.64 3.84
C TYR A 85 -0.66 -11.45 5.14
N VAL A 86 -1.77 -11.37 5.87
CA VAL A 86 -1.98 -12.11 7.12
C VAL A 86 -1.89 -13.64 6.91
N GLU A 87 -2.44 -14.17 5.81
CA GLU A 87 -2.29 -15.60 5.46
C GLU A 87 -0.85 -15.98 5.13
N LEU A 88 -0.14 -15.16 4.35
CA LEU A 88 1.27 -15.40 4.02
C LEU A 88 2.15 -15.42 5.27
N HIS A 89 1.87 -14.53 6.23
CA HIS A 89 2.58 -14.49 7.51
C HIS A 89 2.31 -15.76 8.33
N LYS A 90 1.04 -16.21 8.41
CA LYS A 90 0.68 -17.46 9.10
C LYS A 90 1.37 -18.69 8.50
N LEU A 91 1.63 -18.68 7.19
CA LEU A 91 2.36 -19.73 6.48
C LEU A 91 3.88 -19.54 6.51
N THR A 92 4.39 -18.61 7.31
CA THR A 92 5.82 -18.25 7.41
C THR A 92 6.47 -17.97 6.05
N GLN A 93 5.69 -17.42 5.11
CA GLN A 93 6.17 -17.04 3.77
C GLN A 93 6.66 -15.59 3.71
N ILE A 94 6.43 -14.83 4.78
CA ILE A 94 6.90 -13.45 4.97
C ILE A 94 7.23 -13.22 6.44
N GLU A 95 8.29 -12.45 6.69
CA GLU A 95 8.67 -11.94 8.01
C GLU A 95 7.75 -10.77 8.40
N ARG A 96 7.52 -10.56 9.71
CA ARG A 96 6.58 -9.53 10.20
C ARG A 96 7.24 -8.43 11.02
N GLU A 97 8.45 -8.66 11.50
CA GLU A 97 9.09 -7.92 12.59
C GLU A 97 9.18 -6.41 12.32
N ASP A 98 9.12 -5.99 11.05
CA ASP A 98 9.24 -4.58 10.65
C ASP A 98 8.10 -4.12 9.72
N ILE A 99 6.88 -4.65 9.86
CA ILE A 99 5.73 -4.31 9.00
C ILE A 99 4.59 -3.63 9.76
N ILE A 100 4.25 -2.40 9.34
CA ILE A 100 3.03 -1.69 9.75
C ILE A 100 1.97 -1.84 8.64
N ALA A 101 0.89 -2.55 8.90
CA ALA A 101 -0.17 -2.76 7.92
C ALA A 101 -1.40 -1.87 8.18
N ILE A 102 -1.74 -1.02 7.21
CA ILE A 102 -2.89 -0.13 7.23
C ILE A 102 -3.85 -0.56 6.11
N SER A 103 -5.07 -0.94 6.50
CA SER A 103 -6.14 -1.24 5.57
C SER A 103 -6.87 0.03 5.18
N ILE A 104 -7.08 0.22 3.88
CA ILE A 104 -7.93 1.28 3.34
C ILE A 104 -9.27 0.68 2.94
N ASP A 105 -10.38 1.35 3.26
CA ASP A 105 -11.70 0.91 2.83
C ASP A 105 -11.77 0.84 1.30
N CYS A 106 -12.22 -0.31 0.78
CA CYS A 106 -12.29 -0.59 -0.64
C CYS A 106 -13.72 -1.02 -0.98
N PRO A 107 -14.50 -0.20 -1.71
CA PRO A 107 -15.90 -0.50 -2.05
C PRO A 107 -16.04 -1.67 -3.04
N GLY A 108 -14.96 -2.06 -3.69
CA GLY A 108 -14.91 -3.06 -4.75
C GLY A 108 -13.88 -2.65 -5.78
N THR A 109 -13.62 -3.55 -6.73
CA THR A 109 -12.63 -3.32 -7.79
C THR A 109 -13.13 -3.87 -9.11
N VAL A 110 -12.81 -3.20 -10.21
CA VAL A 110 -13.04 -3.66 -11.57
C VAL A 110 -11.83 -4.44 -12.09
N SER A 111 -12.06 -5.32 -13.06
CA SER A 111 -10.97 -6.05 -13.72
C SER A 111 -10.09 -5.09 -14.52
N SER A 112 -8.78 -5.35 -14.54
CA SER A 112 -7.84 -4.58 -15.39
C SER A 112 -8.16 -4.66 -16.88
N LYS A 113 -8.87 -5.71 -17.33
CA LYS A 113 -9.33 -5.85 -18.72
C LYS A 113 -10.48 -4.89 -19.02
N GLU A 114 -11.38 -4.67 -18.07
CA GLU A 114 -12.53 -3.78 -18.21
C GLU A 114 -12.11 -2.32 -18.11
N SER A 115 -11.12 -2.01 -17.26
CA SER A 115 -10.60 -0.65 -17.07
C SER A 115 -9.89 -0.06 -18.29
N LYS A 116 -9.43 -0.87 -19.26
CA LYS A 116 -8.74 -0.39 -20.46
C LYS A 116 -9.69 -0.04 -21.62
N ASN A 117 -10.96 -0.38 -21.50
CA ASN A 117 -11.98 -0.18 -22.54
C ASN A 117 -12.87 1.05 -22.31
N ASN A 118 -12.54 1.89 -21.31
CA ASN A 118 -13.13 3.19 -21.02
C ASN A 118 -12.04 4.27 -21.07
#